data_AF-A0A914GF95-F1
#
_entry.id   AF-A0A914GF95-F1
#
_cell.length_a   1.000
_cell.length_b   1.000
_cell.length_c   1.000
_cell.angle_alpha   90.00
_cell.angle_beta   90.00
_cell.angle_gamma   90.00
#
_symmetry.space_group_name_H-M   'P 1'
#
loop_
_entity.id
_entity.type
_entity.pdbx_description
1 polymer ?
#
loop_
_entity_poly.entity_id
_entity_poly.type
_entity_poly.pdbx_seq_one_letter_code
_entity_poly.pdbx_strand_id
1 'polypeptide(L)'
;MSDGLQLIKLIEVLTERSLGRRNKRIEHVNQRLDNVAIALDFLQEKEGINLTNIGPSDVVERNPKLILGLMWILFRHYTIAKALPLMPHESGQKTNDKARLLQWIRSKLPASFPVSNLTSDWNDGFALAALVEGCVPGLKVGWKNWDPTTPLENTKKAMELAHEHLGIDKASL
;
A
#
# COMPACT_ATOMS: atom_id res chain seq x y z
N MET A 1 -14.47 10.79 10.77
CA MET A 1 -13.93 9.45 11.07
C MET A 1 -14.31 8.89 12.45
N SER A 2 -14.98 9.64 13.34
CA SER A 2 -15.09 9.21 14.74
C SER A 2 -16.37 8.45 15.10
N ASP A 3 -17.27 8.24 14.13
CA ASP A 3 -18.53 7.49 14.23
C ASP A 3 -18.41 6.01 13.79
N GLY A 4 -17.22 5.59 13.34
CA GLY A 4 -16.94 4.24 12.85
C GLY A 4 -17.45 3.95 11.43
N LEU A 5 -18.38 4.77 10.90
CA LEU A 5 -19.02 4.52 9.60
C LEU A 5 -18.04 4.60 8.43
N GLN A 6 -17.11 5.56 8.46
CA GLN A 6 -16.07 5.69 7.44
C GLN A 6 -15.09 4.51 7.45
N LEU A 7 -14.74 4.01 8.64
CA LEU A 7 -13.86 2.84 8.78
C LEU A 7 -14.56 1.59 8.21
N ILE A 8 -15.83 1.37 8.56
CA ILE A 8 -16.61 0.27 8.00
C ILE A 8 -16.64 0.38 6.47
N LYS A 9 -17.00 1.54 5.93
CA LYS A 9 -17.08 1.73 4.47
C LYS A 9 -15.75 1.48 3.78
N LEU A 10 -14.64 1.92 4.37
CA LEU A 10 -13.30 1.64 3.86
C LEU A 10 -13.03 0.13 3.81
N ILE A 11 -13.32 -0.59 4.89
CA ILE A 11 -13.12 -2.04 4.94
C ILE A 11 -14.01 -2.77 3.92
N GLU A 12 -15.27 -2.35 3.77
CA GLU A 12 -16.17 -2.92 2.76
C GLU A 12 -15.62 -2.75 1.34
N VAL A 13 -15.00 -1.60 1.03
CA VAL A 13 -14.35 -1.35 -0.26
C VAL A 13 -13.08 -2.19 -0.41
N LEU A 14 -12.24 -2.27 0.62
CA LEU A 14 -10.98 -3.04 0.58
C LEU A 14 -11.19 -4.56 0.47
N THR A 15 -12.30 -5.06 1.03
CA THR A 15 -12.60 -6.49 1.12
C THR A 15 -13.59 -6.96 0.08
N GLU A 16 -14.30 -6.03 -0.58
CA GLU A 16 -15.47 -6.29 -1.42
C GLU A 16 -16.57 -7.08 -0.67
N ARG A 17 -16.60 -7.00 0.66
CA ARG A 17 -17.53 -7.73 1.53
C ARG A 17 -18.30 -6.75 2.42
N SER A 18 -19.58 -7.05 2.66
CA SER A 18 -20.34 -6.26 3.62
C SER A 18 -20.05 -6.68 5.05
N LEU A 19 -19.89 -5.68 5.92
CA LEU A 19 -19.72 -5.86 7.37
C LEU A 19 -21.07 -6.02 8.10
N GLY A 20 -22.19 -6.07 7.35
CA GLY A 20 -23.52 -6.33 7.89
C GLY A 20 -24.17 -5.11 8.53
N ARG A 21 -24.95 -5.34 9.59
CA ARG A 21 -25.76 -4.30 10.22
C ARG A 21 -24.90 -3.38 11.10
N ARG A 22 -25.07 -2.07 10.93
CA ARG A 22 -24.36 -1.00 11.65
C ARG A 22 -25.32 0.08 12.13
N ASN A 23 -24.91 0.83 13.15
CA ASN A 23 -25.67 1.95 13.68
C ASN A 23 -25.55 3.17 12.75
N LYS A 24 -26.60 3.46 11.97
CA LYS A 24 -26.64 4.56 10.99
C LYS A 24 -26.97 5.93 11.60
N ARG A 25 -27.75 5.93 12.69
CA ARG A 25 -28.05 7.14 13.47
C ARG A 25 -27.25 7.05 14.76
N ILE A 26 -26.39 8.02 14.98
CA ILE A 26 -25.52 8.07 16.14
C ILE A 26 -25.98 9.20 17.04
N GLU A 27 -26.50 8.81 18.20
CA GLU A 27 -26.93 9.69 19.28
C GLU A 27 -26.03 9.51 20.51
N HIS A 28 -25.42 8.32 20.66
CA HIS A 28 -24.62 7.97 21.82
C HIS A 28 -23.22 7.46 21.44
N VAL A 29 -22.26 7.67 22.35
CA VAL A 29 -20.88 7.22 22.18
C VAL A 29 -20.79 5.69 22.03
N ASN A 30 -21.64 4.94 22.74
CA ASN A 30 -21.69 3.49 22.64
C ASN A 30 -21.97 3.02 21.20
N GLN A 31 -22.84 3.70 20.46
CA GLN A 31 -23.12 3.36 19.05
C GLN A 31 -21.90 3.58 18.14
N ARG A 32 -21.02 4.53 18.49
CA ARG A 32 -19.75 4.78 17.80
C ARG A 32 -18.76 3.65 18.10
N LEU A 33 -18.67 3.25 19.38
CA LEU A 33 -17.83 2.13 19.82
C LEU A 33 -18.26 0.83 19.15
N ASP A 34 -19.57 0.54 19.11
CA ASP A 34 -20.12 -0.65 18.44
C ASP A 34 -19.76 -0.68 16.95
N ASN A 35 -19.92 0.45 16.25
CA ASN A 35 -19.55 0.54 14.83
C ASN A 35 -18.07 0.28 14.60
N VAL A 36 -17.19 0.81 15.46
CA VAL A 36 -15.75 0.54 15.34
C VAL A 36 -15.44 -0.91 15.71
N ALA A 37 -16.07 -1.47 16.75
CA ALA A 37 -15.88 -2.87 17.14
C ALA A 37 -16.20 -3.81 15.98
N ILE A 38 -17.35 -3.64 15.32
CA ILE A 38 -17.72 -4.41 14.12
C ILE A 38 -16.61 -4.39 13.05
N ALA A 39 -16.00 -3.23 12.83
CA ALA A 39 -14.90 -3.07 11.88
C ALA A 39 -13.63 -3.81 12.33
N LEU A 40 -13.21 -3.65 13.59
CA LEU A 40 -11.99 -4.27 14.10
C LEU A 40 -12.13 -5.80 14.20
N ASP A 41 -13.27 -6.29 14.69
CA ASP A 41 -13.58 -7.71 14.79
C ASP A 41 -13.57 -8.37 13.41
N PHE A 42 -14.15 -7.71 12.39
CA PHE A 42 -14.09 -8.21 11.02
C PHE A 42 -12.64 -8.36 10.54
N LEU A 43 -11.79 -7.36 10.78
CA LEU A 43 -10.38 -7.41 10.37
C LEU A 43 -9.60 -8.53 11.08
N GLN A 44 -9.87 -8.77 12.36
CA GLN A 44 -9.20 -9.84 13.12
C GLN A 44 -9.72 -11.22 12.73
N GLU A 45 -11.04 -11.42 12.73
CA GLU A 45 -11.65 -12.73 12.56
C GLU A 45 -11.75 -13.17 11.10
N LYS A 46 -12.06 -12.26 10.18
CA LYS A 46 -12.32 -12.60 8.77
C LYS A 46 -11.10 -12.41 7.90
N GLU A 47 -10.26 -11.43 8.22
CA GLU A 47 -9.07 -11.10 7.42
C GLU A 47 -7.75 -11.56 8.09
N GLY A 48 -7.82 -12.05 9.34
CA GLY A 48 -6.66 -12.56 10.07
C GLY A 48 -5.62 -11.49 10.40
N ILE A 49 -6.03 -10.22 10.45
CA ILE A 49 -5.14 -9.09 10.69
C ILE A 49 -4.89 -8.94 12.18
N ASN A 50 -3.61 -8.88 12.56
CA ASN A 50 -3.24 -8.65 13.95
C ASN A 50 -3.33 -7.15 14.31
N LEU A 51 -4.31 -6.79 15.13
CA LEU A 51 -4.55 -5.43 15.64
C LEU A 51 -4.15 -5.26 17.12
N THR A 52 -3.17 -6.03 17.61
CA THR A 52 -2.70 -5.92 19.00
C THR A 52 -2.41 -4.45 19.36
N ASN A 53 -3.03 -3.97 20.44
CA ASN A 53 -2.98 -2.58 20.95
C ASN A 53 -3.84 -1.53 20.21
N ILE A 54 -4.82 -1.92 19.40
CA ILE A 54 -5.81 -0.98 18.82
C ILE A 54 -7.21 -1.44 19.19
N GLY A 55 -7.91 -0.66 20.01
CA GLY A 55 -9.29 -0.91 20.43
C GLY A 55 -10.30 0.11 19.87
N PRO A 56 -11.61 -0.15 20.05
CA PRO A 56 -12.65 0.76 19.58
C PRO A 56 -12.56 2.18 20.18
N SER A 57 -12.21 2.28 21.46
CA SER A 57 -12.05 3.56 22.15
C SER A 57 -10.95 4.42 21.54
N ASP A 58 -9.82 3.83 21.14
CA ASP A 58 -8.69 4.55 20.55
C ASP A 58 -9.07 5.28 19.25
N VAL A 59 -9.93 4.66 18.45
CA VAL A 59 -10.45 5.22 17.19
C VAL A 59 -11.51 6.27 17.47
N VAL A 60 -12.42 6.00 18.41
CA VAL A 60 -13.51 6.93 18.80
C VAL A 60 -12.96 8.21 19.43
N GLU A 61 -11.91 8.10 20.24
CA GLU A 61 -11.18 9.19 20.90
C GLU A 61 -10.17 9.89 19.97
N ARG A 62 -9.99 9.38 18.75
CA ARG A 62 -9.12 9.95 17.72
C ARG A 62 -7.64 9.98 18.10
N ASN A 63 -7.12 8.92 18.72
CA ASN A 63 -5.69 8.81 19.00
C ASN A 63 -4.90 8.76 17.66
N PRO A 64 -4.13 9.81 17.31
CA PRO A 64 -3.52 9.92 15.98
C PRO A 64 -2.46 8.83 15.74
N LYS A 65 -1.76 8.40 16.78
CA LYS A 65 -0.74 7.35 16.69
C LYS A 65 -1.36 6.01 16.33
N LEU A 66 -2.47 5.66 16.97
CA LEU A 66 -3.16 4.39 16.75
C LEU A 66 -3.96 4.38 15.45
N ILE A 67 -4.56 5.51 15.06
CA ILE A 67 -5.20 5.66 13.74
C ILE A 67 -4.17 5.50 12.62
N LEU A 68 -3.00 6.15 12.73
CA LEU A 68 -1.94 5.97 11.73
C LEU A 68 -1.44 4.53 11.69
N GLY A 69 -1.29 3.90 12.86
CA GLY A 69 -0.96 2.48 12.96
C GLY A 69 -1.98 1.58 12.26
N LEU A 70 -3.28 1.82 12.48
CA LEU A 70 -4.37 1.09 11.82
C LEU A 70 -4.33 1.27 10.30
N MET A 71 -4.20 2.51 9.82
CA MET A 71 -4.10 2.81 8.40
C MET A 71 -2.90 2.14 7.75
N TRP A 72 -1.74 2.13 8.43
CA TRP A 72 -0.55 1.44 7.97
C TRP A 72 -0.76 -0.08 7.86
N ILE A 73 -1.37 -0.70 8.88
CA ILE A 73 -1.68 -2.14 8.87
C ILE A 73 -2.60 -2.47 7.69
N LEU A 74 -3.65 -1.69 7.47
CA LEU A 74 -4.57 -1.87 6.34
C LEU A 74 -3.85 -1.70 5.00
N PHE A 75 -3.11 -0.61 4.82
CA PHE A 75 -2.34 -0.37 3.60
C PHE A 75 -1.37 -1.53 3.30
N ARG A 76 -0.62 -1.96 4.32
CA ARG A 76 0.32 -3.08 4.18
C ARG A 76 -0.41 -4.38 3.81
N HIS A 77 -1.52 -4.70 4.46
CA HIS A 77 -2.23 -5.96 4.21
C HIS A 77 -2.85 -6.02 2.81
N TYR A 78 -3.53 -4.95 2.38
CA TYR A 78 -4.26 -4.95 1.11
C TYR A 78 -3.40 -4.59 -0.09
N THR A 79 -2.37 -3.74 0.06
CA THR A 79 -1.49 -3.34 -1.05
C THR A 79 -0.33 -4.32 -1.24
N ILE A 80 0.26 -4.83 -0.15
CA ILE A 80 1.47 -5.64 -0.24
C ILE A 80 1.11 -7.12 -0.08
N ALA A 81 0.50 -7.52 1.04
CA ALA A 81 0.27 -8.94 1.32
C ALA A 81 -0.74 -9.60 0.37
N LYS A 82 -1.76 -8.87 -0.10
CA LYS A 82 -2.76 -9.37 -1.06
C LYS A 82 -2.42 -9.18 -2.54
N ALA A 83 -1.52 -8.25 -2.91
CA ALA A 83 -1.10 -8.07 -4.31
C ALA A 83 0.12 -8.94 -4.71
N LEU A 84 1.02 -9.24 -3.76
CA LEU A 84 2.18 -10.13 -3.97
C LEU A 84 1.93 -11.67 -3.98
N PRO A 85 0.73 -12.25 -3.69
CA PRO A 85 0.50 -13.70 -3.79
C PRO A 85 0.66 -14.30 -5.20
N LEU A 86 0.80 -13.48 -6.25
CA LEU A 86 1.06 -13.94 -7.62
C LEU A 86 2.52 -14.38 -7.86
N MET A 87 3.37 -14.35 -6.84
CA MET A 87 4.75 -14.85 -6.92
C MET A 87 4.88 -16.28 -6.38
N PRO A 88 5.61 -17.17 -7.08
CA PRO A 88 5.87 -18.53 -6.60
C PRO A 88 6.47 -18.50 -5.19
N HIS A 89 5.87 -19.26 -4.29
CA HIS A 89 6.26 -19.35 -2.89
C HIS A 89 7.31 -20.44 -2.69
N GLU A 90 8.54 -20.07 -2.33
CA GLU A 90 9.48 -21.00 -1.71
C GLU A 90 9.03 -21.19 -0.25
N SER A 91 8.41 -22.34 0.03
CA SER A 91 7.87 -22.76 1.32
C SER A 91 8.79 -22.50 2.52
N GLY A 92 8.32 -21.72 3.51
CA GLY A 92 8.78 -21.83 4.89
C GLY A 92 9.53 -20.64 5.50
N GLN A 93 9.86 -19.58 4.75
CA GLN A 93 10.47 -18.39 5.34
C GLN A 93 9.45 -17.26 5.56
N LYS A 94 9.44 -16.68 6.77
CA LYS A 94 8.90 -15.34 7.05
C LYS A 94 9.73 -14.31 6.27
N THR A 95 9.65 -14.30 4.94
CA THR A 95 10.32 -13.31 4.11
C THR A 95 9.66 -11.96 4.37
N ASN A 96 10.45 -11.01 4.86
CA ASN A 96 10.03 -9.63 5.08
C ASN A 96 9.37 -9.08 3.81
N ASP A 97 8.21 -8.43 3.93
CA ASP A 97 7.49 -7.80 2.81
C ASP A 97 8.39 -6.93 1.95
N LYS A 98 9.35 -6.24 2.57
CA LYS A 98 10.38 -5.46 1.89
C LYS A 98 11.23 -6.32 0.95
N ALA A 99 11.65 -7.50 1.39
CA ALA A 99 12.45 -8.41 0.59
C ALA A 99 11.65 -8.96 -0.60
N ARG A 100 10.37 -9.29 -0.39
CA ARG A 100 9.45 -9.73 -1.46
C ARG A 100 9.26 -8.64 -2.52
N LEU A 101 9.01 -7.42 -2.08
CA LEU A 101 8.88 -6.27 -2.99
C LEU A 101 10.17 -6.04 -3.78
N LEU A 102 11.32 -6.06 -3.11
CA LEU A 102 12.62 -5.92 -3.78
C LEU A 102 12.88 -7.04 -4.80
N GLN A 103 12.50 -8.28 -4.48
CA GLN A 103 12.60 -9.41 -5.40
C GLN A 103 11.71 -9.20 -6.64
N TRP A 104 10.49 -8.72 -6.46
CA TRP A 104 9.59 -8.37 -7.57
C TRP A 104 10.15 -7.24 -8.43
N ILE A 105 10.67 -6.18 -7.82
CA ILE A 105 11.30 -5.08 -8.56
C ILE A 105 12.47 -5.61 -9.40
N ARG A 106 13.35 -6.42 -8.81
CA ARG A 106 14.50 -7.01 -9.51
C ARG A 106 14.11 -7.92 -10.67
N SER A 107 12.96 -8.61 -10.61
CA SER A 107 12.50 -9.45 -11.72
C SER A 107 11.98 -8.66 -12.91
N LYS A 108 11.64 -7.37 -12.72
CA LYS A 108 11.25 -6.44 -13.78
C LYS A 108 12.42 -5.68 -14.39
N LEU A 109 13.51 -5.55 -13.64
CA LEU A 109 14.68 -4.79 -14.06
C LEU A 109 15.68 -5.66 -14.83
N PRO A 110 16.52 -5.08 -15.70
CA PRO A 110 17.65 -5.78 -16.30
C PRO A 110 18.60 -6.32 -15.22
N ALA A 111 19.18 -7.51 -15.43
CA ALA A 111 20.10 -8.14 -14.48
C ALA A 111 21.35 -7.28 -14.14
N SER A 112 21.71 -6.34 -15.03
CA SER A 112 22.81 -5.40 -14.84
C SER A 112 22.47 -4.18 -13.97
N PHE A 113 21.21 -4.03 -13.52
CA PHE A 113 20.77 -2.87 -12.75
C PHE A 113 20.48 -3.27 -11.28
N PRO A 114 21.45 -3.10 -10.37
CA PRO A 114 21.31 -3.56 -8.99
C PRO A 114 20.45 -2.59 -8.17
N VAL A 115 19.24 -3.00 -7.80
CA VAL A 115 18.44 -2.32 -6.77
C VAL A 115 18.50 -3.12 -5.47
N SER A 116 18.92 -2.50 -4.38
CA SER A 116 19.15 -3.10 -3.07
C SER A 116 18.23 -2.58 -1.98
N ASN A 117 17.71 -1.36 -2.13
CA ASN A 117 16.86 -0.70 -1.14
C ASN A 117 15.66 0.03 -1.78
N LEU A 118 14.78 0.55 -0.93
CA LEU A 118 13.59 1.35 -1.30
C LEU A 118 13.77 2.82 -0.90
N THR A 119 15.02 3.29 -0.84
CA THR A 119 15.37 4.65 -0.43
C THR A 119 16.35 5.26 -1.44
N SER A 120 17.66 5.19 -1.18
CA SER A 120 18.68 5.90 -1.94
C SER A 120 18.81 5.45 -3.40
N ASP A 121 18.49 4.18 -3.70
CA ASP A 121 18.63 3.62 -5.06
C ASP A 121 17.62 4.22 -6.07
N TRP A 122 16.69 5.05 -5.60
CA TRP A 122 15.63 5.66 -6.40
C TRP A 122 15.82 7.16 -6.61
N ASN A 123 16.84 7.75 -5.96
CA ASN A 123 17.02 9.20 -5.91
C ASN A 123 17.44 9.82 -7.24
N ASP A 124 17.94 9.03 -8.18
CA ASP A 124 18.44 9.48 -9.48
C ASP A 124 17.38 9.42 -10.61
N GLY A 125 16.23 8.80 -10.34
CA GLY A 125 15.14 8.59 -11.29
C GLY A 125 15.34 7.44 -12.29
N PHE A 126 16.54 6.87 -12.39
CA PHE A 126 16.82 5.80 -13.37
C PHE A 126 16.15 4.49 -12.98
N ALA A 127 16.18 4.12 -11.70
CA ALA A 127 15.52 2.91 -11.20
C ALA A 127 14.01 2.93 -11.49
N LEU A 128 13.39 4.11 -11.36
CA LEU A 128 11.97 4.29 -11.63
C LEU A 128 11.68 4.16 -13.13
N ALA A 129 12.47 4.80 -13.98
CA ALA A 129 12.31 4.72 -15.43
C ALA A 129 12.52 3.30 -15.97
N ALA A 130 13.53 2.59 -15.45
CA ALA A 130 13.80 1.21 -15.80
C ALA A 130 12.66 0.27 -15.35
N LEU A 131 12.05 0.55 -14.19
CA LEU A 131 10.90 -0.23 -13.72
C LEU A 131 9.67 -0.02 -14.61
N VAL A 132 9.39 1.22 -15.03
CA VAL A 132 8.29 1.51 -15.96
C VAL A 132 8.50 0.79 -17.29
N GLU A 133 9.72 0.85 -17.84
CA GLU A 133 10.11 0.11 -19.05
C GLU A 133 9.91 -1.41 -18.90
N GLY A 134 10.30 -1.99 -17.75
CA GLY A 134 10.13 -3.42 -17.48
C GLY A 134 8.67 -3.85 -17.22
N CYS A 135 7.80 -2.92 -16.85
CA CYS A 135 6.37 -3.17 -16.61
C CYS A 135 5.51 -3.06 -17.87
N VAL A 136 5.94 -2.30 -18.88
CA VAL A 136 5.18 -2.06 -20.12
C VAL A 136 5.83 -2.81 -21.29
N PRO A 137 5.25 -3.91 -21.78
CA PRO A 137 5.81 -4.67 -22.89
C PRO A 137 6.01 -3.79 -24.14
N GLY A 138 7.26 -3.70 -24.62
CA GLY A 138 7.61 -2.97 -25.84
C GLY A 138 7.86 -1.48 -25.67
N LEU A 139 7.67 -0.91 -24.48
CA LEU A 139 8.06 0.47 -24.19
C LEU A 139 9.59 0.59 -24.20
N LYS A 140 10.11 1.64 -24.81
CA LYS A 140 11.54 1.98 -24.78
C LYS A 140 11.67 3.41 -24.31
N VAL A 141 12.00 3.58 -23.03
CA VAL A 141 12.12 4.88 -22.37
C VAL A 141 13.48 5.51 -22.68
N GLY A 142 14.49 4.69 -22.96
CA GLY A 142 15.85 5.17 -23.27
C GLY A 142 16.52 5.83 -22.07
N TRP A 143 16.13 5.43 -20.86
CA TRP A 143 16.59 6.02 -19.59
C TRP A 143 18.09 5.97 -19.40
N LYS A 144 18.80 5.02 -20.04
CA LYS A 144 20.27 4.94 -20.02
C LYS A 144 20.99 6.18 -20.57
N ASN A 145 20.30 7.00 -21.36
CA ASN A 145 20.84 8.21 -21.97
C ASN A 145 20.41 9.50 -21.26
N TRP A 146 19.70 9.40 -20.13
CA TRP A 146 19.28 10.58 -19.39
C TRP A 146 20.45 11.21 -18.63
N ASP A 147 20.34 12.50 -18.32
CA ASP A 147 21.35 13.23 -17.58
C ASP A 147 21.30 12.84 -16.08
N PRO A 148 22.39 12.29 -15.50
CA PRO A 148 22.41 11.91 -14.09
C PRO A 148 22.42 13.12 -13.13
N THR A 149 22.68 14.33 -13.63
CA THR A 149 22.72 15.55 -12.81
C THR A 149 21.33 16.18 -12.59
N THR A 150 20.29 15.66 -13.24
CA THR A 150 18.90 16.15 -13.17
C THR A 150 17.94 15.12 -12.54
N PRO A 151 18.19 14.66 -11.29
CA PRO A 151 17.43 13.58 -10.66
C PRO A 151 15.93 13.88 -10.51
N LEU A 152 15.58 15.12 -10.20
CA LEU A 152 14.18 15.54 -10.03
C LEU A 152 13.41 15.47 -11.35
N GLU A 153 14.03 15.90 -12.45
CA GLU A 153 13.42 15.86 -13.78
C GLU A 153 13.25 14.42 -14.26
N ASN A 154 14.29 13.59 -14.09
CA ASN A 154 14.25 12.17 -14.41
C ASN A 154 13.12 11.47 -13.65
N THR A 155 12.99 11.74 -12.35
CA THR A 155 11.93 11.17 -11.51
C THR A 155 10.55 11.61 -11.98
N LYS A 156 10.35 12.90 -12.26
CA LYS A 156 9.07 13.43 -12.76
C LYS A 156 8.68 12.78 -14.09
N LYS A 157 9.62 12.71 -15.03
CA LYS A 157 9.42 12.08 -16.34
C LYS A 157 9.06 10.60 -16.21
N ALA A 158 9.75 9.86 -15.34
CA ALA A 158 9.43 8.47 -15.08
C ALA A 158 8.04 8.29 -14.43
N MET A 159 7.64 9.17 -13.52
CA MET A 159 6.28 9.17 -12.93
C MET A 159 5.19 9.54 -13.95
N GLU A 160 5.48 10.43 -14.89
CA GLU A 160 4.60 10.75 -16.01
C GLU A 160 4.36 9.54 -16.90
N LEU A 161 5.42 8.84 -17.30
CA LEU A 161 5.31 7.61 -18.08
C LEU A 161 4.54 6.52 -17.33
N ALA A 162 4.76 6.38 -16.02
CA ALA A 162 3.99 5.46 -15.19
C ALA A 162 2.49 5.82 -15.17
N HIS A 163 2.17 7.10 -15.10
CA HIS A 163 0.79 7.56 -15.14
C HIS A 163 0.13 7.28 -16.49
N GLU A 164 0.79 7.64 -17.59
CA GLU A 164 0.26 7.50 -18.94
C GLU A 164 0.07 6.05 -19.37
N HIS A 165 1.02 5.17 -19.04
CA HIS A 165 1.01 3.79 -19.53
C HIS A 165 0.48 2.76 -18.54
N LEU A 166 0.56 3.03 -17.23
CA LEU A 166 0.16 2.08 -16.19
C LEU A 166 -1.02 2.59 -15.35
N GLY A 167 -1.50 3.82 -15.56
CA GLY A 167 -2.59 4.41 -14.79
C GLY A 167 -2.23 4.64 -13.32
N ILE A 168 -0.94 4.75 -13.00
CA ILE A 168 -0.46 4.98 -11.63
C ILE A 168 -0.61 6.47 -11.30
N ASP A 169 -1.32 6.79 -10.23
CA ASP A 169 -1.46 8.17 -9.77
C ASP A 169 -0.11 8.74 -9.31
N LYS A 170 0.16 9.98 -9.73
CA LYS A 170 1.39 10.68 -9.34
C LYS A 170 1.27 11.10 -7.88
N ALA A 171 2.24 10.72 -7.04
CA ALA A 171 2.41 11.38 -5.76
C ALA A 171 2.71 12.87 -6.01
N SER A 172 2.06 13.77 -5.27
CA SER A 172 2.37 15.20 -5.31
C SER A 172 3.80 15.38 -4.77
N LEU A 173 4.77 15.57 -5.68
CA LEU A 173 6.16 15.87 -5.37
C LEU A 173 6.37 17.38 -5.15
#